data_AF-A0A3E1RFG5-F1
#
_entry.id   AF-A0A3E1RFG5-F1
#
_cell.length_a   1.000
_cell.length_b   1.000
_cell.length_c   1.000
_cell.angle_alpha   90.00
_cell.angle_beta   90.00
_cell.angle_gamma   90.00
#
_symmetry.space_group_name_H-M   'P 1'
#
loop_
_entity.id
_entity.type
_entity.pdbx_description
1 polymer ?
#
loop_
_entity_poly.entity_id
_entity_poly.type
_entity_poly.pdbx_seq_one_letter_code
_entity_poly.pdbx_strand_id
1 'polypeptide(L)'
;MAPTVKTKTSAHLPTAPHSRSAVVLLVVLLFCAEFLFITLRFQSKALLDVQDIAAWQRSLGHIGEVAKAAVLAVLLYVFMRKGAFFAALRRMAAGLSYQRLARILPVQLLVYAVFVYLSQRVFEATLATRTMHAWVALAWLVCGCAVVTLWLLCLAPAERFKAYLLRERGYVLLILPVTLITWFISLGSQGGWGILADWTFAVSAWLLSLFSDQLIYVNADTKVLGLGDFAVSIAPQCSGYEGIGLIVAFTALYLVMHRKELKFPHTLVLFPLGAACIWFLNCVRIAVLISMGYFWSPEVAVGGFHSQAGWITFILTSVALLWIVDNSQMLRKKSLALPARPGAQAASDGLALSTLVPLVVLLAATLLTSALTSVVDYFYPLRVALVALALYKVWPQLKLPAYRPRWDAAIAAVLVAVVWAWLLGTDSPHNALFQAHLDAMPTHWALLWLALRFVGAVATVPIAEELAFRCYLLCKLSGTAVQTSGALPVRLAGVVASSVAFGALHNAWLAGTFAGLVFAWVRLRSNHIGDAILAHAGTNAILFGMAAYFGYWNLL
;
A
#
# COMPACT_ATOMS: atom_id res chain seq x y z
N MET A 1 69.06 16.93 27.40
CA MET A 1 68.26 15.70 27.62
C MET A 1 67.10 16.04 28.54
N ALA A 2 65.81 15.98 28.22
CA ALA A 2 65.02 15.81 27.00
C ALA A 2 63.65 16.50 27.29
N PRO A 3 62.97 17.14 26.33
CA PRO A 3 61.70 17.82 26.57
C PRO A 3 60.50 16.87 26.46
N THR A 4 59.54 17.00 27.36
CA THR A 4 58.27 16.28 27.36
C THR A 4 57.30 16.82 26.31
N VAL A 5 57.12 16.07 25.22
CA VAL A 5 56.04 16.30 24.23
C VAL A 5 54.83 15.45 24.64
N LYS A 6 53.76 16.09 25.14
CA LYS A 6 52.43 15.45 25.26
C LYS A 6 51.69 15.63 23.94
N THR A 7 51.67 14.58 23.14
CA THR A 7 50.84 14.48 21.93
C THR A 7 49.36 14.34 22.31
N LYS A 8 48.54 15.30 21.88
CA LYS A 8 47.07 15.17 21.82
C LYS A 8 46.74 14.17 20.71
N THR A 9 46.33 12.96 21.06
CA THR A 9 45.62 12.06 20.15
C THR A 9 44.11 12.26 20.32
N SER A 10 43.54 13.12 19.48
CA SER A 10 42.09 13.14 19.25
C SER A 10 41.70 11.82 18.56
N ALA A 11 41.11 10.90 19.32
CA ALA A 11 40.50 9.71 18.76
C ALA A 11 39.30 10.12 17.90
N HIS A 12 39.50 10.23 16.58
CA HIS A 12 38.40 10.19 15.62
C HIS A 12 37.76 8.80 15.70
N LEU A 13 36.65 8.70 16.46
CA LEU A 13 35.74 7.57 16.38
C LEU A 13 35.33 7.38 14.90
N PRO A 14 35.60 6.22 14.27
CA PRO A 14 35.14 5.98 12.93
C PRO A 14 33.63 5.75 12.98
N THR A 15 32.85 6.79 12.64
CA THR A 15 31.41 6.67 12.37
C THR A 15 31.23 5.92 11.04
N ALA A 16 31.50 4.62 11.09
CA ALA A 16 31.59 3.75 9.94
C ALA A 16 30.20 3.24 9.52
N PRO A 17 30.09 2.59 8.36
CA PRO A 17 29.16 2.73 7.21
C PRO A 17 27.65 3.06 7.39
N HIS A 18 27.06 2.99 8.59
CA HIS A 18 25.60 3.08 8.76
C HIS A 18 25.02 4.47 8.48
N SER A 19 25.76 5.55 8.76
CA SER A 19 25.29 6.93 8.54
C SER A 19 25.15 7.27 7.06
N ARG A 20 26.08 6.85 6.21
CA ARG A 20 26.04 7.13 4.76
C ARG A 20 24.92 6.38 4.05
N SER A 21 24.63 5.15 4.46
CA SER A 21 23.48 4.40 3.93
C SER A 21 22.15 5.06 4.31
N ALA A 22 22.04 5.64 5.50
CA ALA A 22 20.86 6.41 5.90
C ALA A 22 20.67 7.66 5.03
N VAL A 23 21.76 8.36 4.69
CA VAL A 23 21.70 9.54 3.83
C VAL A 23 21.29 9.18 2.40
N VAL A 24 21.82 8.09 1.84
CA VAL A 24 21.37 7.58 0.52
C VAL A 24 19.88 7.24 0.53
N LEU A 25 19.40 6.59 1.60
CA LEU A 25 17.98 6.30 1.74
C LEU A 25 17.14 7.58 1.81
N LEU A 26 17.57 8.58 2.59
CA LEU A 26 16.90 9.88 2.68
C LEU A 26 16.83 10.57 1.31
N VAL A 27 17.92 10.58 0.55
CA VAL A 27 17.99 11.12 -0.81
C VAL A 27 16.98 10.44 -1.74
N VAL A 28 16.90 9.11 -1.70
CA VAL A 28 15.94 8.34 -2.50
C VAL A 28 14.50 8.66 -2.07
N LEU A 29 14.23 8.77 -0.76
CA LEU A 29 12.91 9.11 -0.24
C LEU A 29 12.48 10.52 -0.65
N LEU A 30 13.38 11.50 -0.62
CA LEU A 30 13.10 12.87 -1.08
C LEU A 30 12.79 12.90 -2.58
N PHE A 31 13.57 12.20 -3.40
CA PHE A 31 13.26 12.04 -4.83
C PHE A 31 11.87 11.43 -5.05
N CYS A 32 11.54 10.35 -4.33
CA CYS A 32 10.21 9.74 -4.42
C CYS A 32 9.10 10.69 -3.98
N ALA A 33 9.32 11.50 -2.94
CA ALA A 33 8.35 12.48 -2.46
C ALA A 33 8.11 13.60 -3.49
N GLU A 34 9.17 14.12 -4.09
CA GLU A 34 9.07 15.14 -5.16
C GLU A 34 8.35 14.60 -6.41
N PHE A 35 8.70 13.38 -6.83
CA PHE A 35 8.05 12.71 -7.95
C PHE A 35 6.56 12.47 -7.69
N LEU A 36 6.23 12.02 -6.48
CA LEU A 36 4.84 11.80 -6.05
C LEU A 36 4.06 13.11 -6.01
N PHE A 37 4.65 14.20 -5.48
CA PHE A 37 4.00 15.52 -5.46
C PHE A 37 3.61 15.98 -6.86
N ILE A 38 4.54 15.92 -7.83
CA ILE A 38 4.24 16.32 -9.22
C ILE A 38 3.11 15.46 -9.80
N THR A 39 3.18 14.14 -9.60
CA THR A 39 2.21 13.19 -10.17
C THR A 39 0.81 13.35 -9.56
N LEU A 40 0.73 13.69 -8.27
CA LEU A 40 -0.55 13.92 -7.58
C LEU A 40 -1.11 15.32 -7.88
N ARG A 41 -0.26 16.34 -8.03
CA ARG A 41 -0.70 17.72 -8.20
C ARG A 41 -1.13 18.04 -9.64
N PHE A 42 -0.48 17.43 -10.63
CA PHE A 42 -0.68 17.75 -12.04
C PHE A 42 -1.21 16.54 -12.81
N GLN A 43 -2.44 16.63 -13.32
CA GLN A 43 -3.06 15.58 -14.13
C GLN A 43 -2.76 15.79 -15.62
N SER A 44 -1.72 15.14 -16.13
CA SER A 44 -1.33 15.29 -17.55
C SER A 44 -2.43 14.85 -18.52
N LYS A 45 -3.23 13.84 -18.16
CA LYS A 45 -4.31 13.30 -19.01
C LYS A 45 -5.37 14.32 -19.39
N ALA A 46 -5.59 15.35 -18.57
CA ALA A 46 -6.55 16.40 -18.87
C ALA A 46 -6.26 17.10 -20.20
N LEU A 47 -4.99 17.13 -20.65
CA LEU A 47 -4.62 17.68 -21.97
C LEU A 47 -5.12 16.82 -23.15
N LEU A 48 -5.41 15.54 -22.94
CA LEU A 48 -5.91 14.66 -24.00
C LEU A 48 -7.37 14.99 -24.37
N ASP A 49 -8.14 15.49 -23.41
CA ASP A 49 -9.56 15.81 -23.57
C ASP A 49 -9.77 17.22 -24.16
N VAL A 50 -8.71 18.03 -24.26
CA VAL A 50 -8.79 19.38 -24.83
C VAL A 50 -8.87 19.33 -26.36
N GLN A 51 -9.99 19.82 -26.87
CA GLN A 51 -10.18 20.13 -28.28
C GLN A 51 -9.49 21.47 -28.62
N ASP A 52 -8.99 21.63 -29.85
CA ASP A 52 -8.31 22.84 -30.35
C ASP A 52 -6.88 23.15 -29.83
N ILE A 53 -6.14 22.13 -29.39
CA ILE A 53 -4.69 22.24 -29.15
C ILE A 53 -3.88 21.50 -30.23
N ALA A 54 -2.65 21.95 -30.48
CA ALA A 54 -1.77 21.32 -31.45
C ALA A 54 -1.40 19.89 -31.03
N ALA A 55 -1.18 19.00 -32.00
CA ALA A 55 -0.89 17.58 -31.74
C ALA A 55 0.32 17.36 -30.81
N TRP A 56 1.36 18.18 -30.92
CA TRP A 56 2.54 18.12 -30.05
C TRP A 56 2.25 18.59 -28.61
N GLN A 57 1.23 19.43 -28.40
CA GLN A 57 0.79 19.85 -27.06
C GLN A 57 0.00 18.72 -26.41
N ARG A 58 -0.90 18.09 -27.19
CA ARG A 58 -1.67 16.92 -26.77
C ARG A 58 -0.76 15.74 -26.40
N SER A 59 0.37 15.57 -27.09
CA SER A 59 1.30 14.47 -26.78
C SER A 59 1.93 14.57 -25.38
N LEU A 60 2.04 15.76 -24.79
CA LEU A 60 2.46 15.91 -23.39
C LEU A 60 1.45 15.30 -22.40
N GLY A 61 0.20 15.10 -22.81
CA GLY A 61 -0.80 14.41 -21.99
C GLY A 61 -0.42 12.96 -21.67
N HIS A 62 0.36 12.32 -22.54
CA HIS A 62 0.88 10.96 -22.36
C HIS A 62 2.12 10.87 -21.47
N ILE A 63 2.71 11.99 -21.00
CA ILE A 63 3.95 11.94 -20.22
C ILE A 63 3.80 11.17 -18.91
N GLY A 64 2.61 11.17 -18.31
CA GLY A 64 2.31 10.35 -17.14
C GLY A 64 2.42 8.84 -17.43
N GLU A 65 2.14 8.39 -18.64
CA GLU A 65 2.31 6.99 -19.05
C GLU A 65 3.78 6.63 -19.25
N VAL A 66 4.56 7.55 -19.82
CA VAL A 66 6.02 7.42 -19.93
C VAL A 66 6.66 7.31 -18.55
N ALA A 67 6.22 8.13 -17.59
CA ALA A 67 6.70 8.08 -16.22
C ALA A 67 6.38 6.72 -15.55
N LYS A 68 5.15 6.20 -15.74
CA LYS A 68 4.76 4.86 -15.26
C LYS A 68 5.62 3.75 -15.88
N ALA A 69 5.88 3.83 -17.18
CA ALA A 69 6.75 2.89 -17.88
C ALA A 69 8.19 2.93 -17.34
N ALA A 70 8.73 4.12 -17.08
CA ALA A 70 10.06 4.27 -16.47
C ALA A 70 10.12 3.65 -15.06
N VAL A 71 9.10 3.87 -14.22
CA VAL A 71 9.02 3.24 -12.89
C VAL A 71 8.96 1.71 -13.02
N LEU A 72 8.14 1.18 -13.93
CA LEU A 72 8.06 -0.25 -14.20
C LEU A 72 9.41 -0.82 -14.64
N ALA A 73 10.12 -0.14 -15.54
CA ALA A 73 11.45 -0.55 -15.99
C ALA A 73 12.44 -0.66 -14.82
N VAL A 74 12.44 0.32 -13.91
CA VAL A 74 13.27 0.29 -12.70
C VAL A 74 12.87 -0.87 -11.80
N LEU A 75 11.58 -1.11 -11.57
CA LEU A 75 11.10 -2.22 -10.74
C LEU A 75 11.49 -3.58 -11.32
N LEU A 76 11.31 -3.77 -12.63
CA LEU A 76 11.75 -4.98 -13.33
C LEU A 76 13.27 -5.18 -13.22
N TYR A 77 14.05 -4.11 -13.35
CA TYR A 77 15.49 -4.16 -13.16
C TYR A 77 15.86 -4.62 -11.74
N VAL A 78 15.28 -3.97 -10.71
CA VAL A 78 15.51 -4.33 -9.30
C VAL A 78 15.10 -5.76 -9.01
N PHE A 79 14.00 -6.22 -9.58
CA PHE A 79 13.52 -7.60 -9.43
C PHE A 79 14.50 -8.60 -10.04
N MET A 80 14.90 -8.41 -11.30
CA MET A 80 15.81 -9.31 -12.01
C MET A 80 17.24 -9.28 -11.47
N ARG A 81 17.69 -8.11 -10.99
CA ARG A 81 19.09 -7.85 -10.59
C ARG A 81 19.22 -7.36 -9.15
N LYS A 82 18.35 -7.82 -8.25
CA LYS A 82 18.30 -7.44 -6.82
C LYS A 82 19.69 -7.36 -6.17
N GLY A 83 20.50 -8.42 -6.31
CA GLY A 83 21.84 -8.46 -5.74
C GLY A 83 22.78 -7.39 -6.30
N ALA A 84 22.78 -7.21 -7.62
CA ALA A 84 23.61 -6.20 -8.28
C ALA A 84 23.14 -4.77 -7.98
N PHE A 85 21.82 -4.55 -7.92
CA PHE A 85 21.22 -3.27 -7.56
C PHE A 85 21.59 -2.86 -6.12
N PHE A 86 21.37 -3.73 -5.13
CA PHE A 86 21.74 -3.43 -3.74
C PHE A 86 23.26 -3.35 -3.55
N ALA A 87 24.06 -4.11 -4.29
CA ALA A 87 25.52 -3.95 -4.29
C ALA A 87 25.95 -2.59 -4.85
N ALA A 88 25.31 -2.12 -5.93
CA ALA A 88 25.56 -0.79 -6.49
C ALA A 88 25.18 0.32 -5.49
N LEU A 89 24.01 0.21 -4.86
CA LEU A 89 23.55 1.17 -3.84
C LEU A 89 24.52 1.24 -2.65
N ARG A 90 25.02 0.08 -2.17
CA ARG A 90 26.04 0.03 -1.11
C ARG A 90 27.35 0.68 -1.54
N ARG A 91 27.80 0.46 -2.77
CA ARG A 91 29.01 1.12 -3.32
C ARG A 91 28.83 2.64 -3.44
N MET A 92 27.65 3.09 -3.87
CA MET A 92 27.31 4.51 -3.92
C MET A 92 27.30 5.13 -2.52
N ALA A 93 26.66 4.47 -1.54
CA ALA A 93 26.67 4.91 -0.14
C ALA A 93 28.09 4.98 0.44
N ALA A 94 28.94 3.98 0.16
CA ALA A 94 30.32 4.00 0.62
C ALA A 94 31.11 5.18 0.05
N GLY A 95 30.86 5.53 -1.23
CA GLY A 95 31.52 6.63 -1.94
C GLY A 95 30.76 7.96 -1.94
N LEU A 96 29.80 8.15 -1.04
CA LEU A 96 29.01 9.38 -0.89
C LEU A 96 29.89 10.51 -0.32
N SER A 97 29.78 11.70 -0.91
CA SER A 97 30.47 12.91 -0.43
C SER A 97 29.46 13.93 0.07
N TYR A 98 29.54 14.27 1.36
CA TYR A 98 28.71 15.31 1.97
C TYR A 98 28.91 16.68 1.33
N GLN A 99 30.14 17.00 0.91
CA GLN A 99 30.43 18.25 0.20
C GLN A 99 29.73 18.32 -1.16
N ARG A 100 29.68 17.19 -1.89
CA ARG A 100 28.93 17.14 -3.15
C ARG A 100 27.43 17.34 -2.89
N LEU A 101 26.89 16.62 -1.92
CA LEU A 101 25.48 16.74 -1.53
C LEU A 101 25.14 18.19 -1.16
N ALA A 102 25.95 18.84 -0.32
CA ALA A 102 25.75 20.22 0.10
C ALA A 102 25.82 21.23 -1.07
N ARG A 103 26.61 20.95 -2.11
CA ARG A 103 26.70 21.82 -3.31
C ARG A 103 25.56 21.60 -4.30
N ILE A 104 25.14 20.36 -4.51
CA ILE A 104 24.14 20.00 -5.52
C ILE A 104 22.72 20.20 -5.01
N LEU A 105 22.47 19.93 -3.72
CA LEU A 105 21.12 19.97 -3.15
C LEU A 105 20.42 21.34 -3.31
N PRO A 106 21.06 22.50 -3.04
CA PRO A 106 20.40 23.79 -3.26
C PRO A 106 20.04 24.04 -4.72
N VAL A 107 20.90 23.62 -5.65
CA VAL A 107 20.66 23.72 -7.10
C VAL A 107 19.52 22.81 -7.51
N GLN A 108 19.47 21.59 -6.98
CA GLN A 108 18.39 20.64 -7.23
C GLN A 108 17.05 21.20 -6.75
N LEU A 109 16.98 21.73 -5.53
CA LEU A 109 15.76 22.32 -4.97
C LEU A 109 15.28 23.53 -5.80
N LEU A 110 16.20 24.38 -6.25
CA LEU A 110 15.87 25.50 -7.13
C LEU A 110 15.32 25.02 -8.48
N VAL A 111 15.99 24.07 -9.12
CA VAL A 111 15.54 23.48 -10.40
C VAL A 111 14.19 22.78 -10.24
N TYR A 112 13.96 22.12 -9.10
CA TYR A 112 12.67 21.52 -8.79
C TYR A 112 11.57 22.57 -8.62
N ALA A 113 11.83 23.67 -7.91
CA ALA A 113 10.87 24.78 -7.80
C ALA A 113 10.51 25.38 -9.17
N VAL A 114 11.51 25.57 -10.04
CA VAL A 114 11.29 26.00 -11.43
C VAL A 114 10.48 24.95 -12.21
N PHE A 115 10.76 23.66 -12.03
CA PHE A 115 10.02 22.59 -12.67
C PHE A 115 8.54 22.54 -12.23
N VAL A 116 8.25 22.75 -10.94
CA VAL A 116 6.89 22.89 -10.41
C VAL A 116 6.17 24.07 -11.07
N TYR A 117 6.82 25.23 -11.13
CA TYR A 117 6.27 26.42 -11.79
C TYR A 117 5.99 26.20 -13.28
N LEU A 118 6.92 25.58 -14.01
CA LEU A 118 6.72 25.24 -15.42
C LEU A 118 5.62 24.19 -15.59
N SER A 119 5.48 23.25 -14.66
CA SER A 119 4.39 22.26 -14.67
C SER A 119 3.01 22.93 -14.54
N GLN A 120 2.88 23.93 -13.67
CA GLN A 120 1.65 24.75 -13.60
C GLN A 120 1.36 25.44 -14.94
N ARG A 121 2.38 25.99 -15.60
CA ARG A 121 2.22 26.65 -16.90
C ARG A 121 1.85 25.68 -18.03
N VAL A 122 2.43 24.48 -18.04
CA VAL A 122 2.19 23.46 -19.07
C VAL A 122 0.83 22.79 -18.91
N PHE A 123 0.42 22.48 -17.68
CA PHE A 123 -0.81 21.74 -17.45
C PHE A 123 -1.98 22.65 -17.10
N GLU A 124 -1.87 23.52 -16.09
CA GLU A 124 -3.02 24.32 -15.62
C GLU A 124 -3.28 25.53 -16.51
N ALA A 125 -2.24 26.31 -16.85
CA ALA A 125 -2.43 27.49 -17.67
C ALA A 125 -2.87 27.12 -19.09
N THR A 126 -2.34 26.04 -19.68
CA THR A 126 -2.78 25.56 -20.99
C THR A 126 -4.24 25.05 -20.98
N LEU A 127 -4.69 24.43 -19.88
CA LEU A 127 -6.12 24.08 -19.73
C LEU A 127 -7.00 25.33 -19.70
N ALA A 128 -6.53 26.42 -19.08
CA ALA A 128 -7.27 27.67 -18.98
C ALA A 128 -7.26 28.51 -20.27
N THR A 129 -6.09 28.65 -20.92
CA THR A 129 -5.88 29.58 -22.05
C THR A 129 -5.85 28.89 -23.41
N ARG A 130 -5.93 27.55 -23.45
CA ARG A 130 -5.81 26.70 -24.66
C ARG A 130 -4.56 26.97 -25.51
N THR A 131 -3.55 27.58 -24.92
CA THR A 131 -2.33 28.01 -25.60
C THR A 131 -1.11 27.58 -24.79
N MET A 132 -0.12 27.01 -25.47
CA MET A 132 1.16 26.65 -24.88
C MET A 132 2.30 27.02 -25.83
N HIS A 133 3.19 27.88 -25.35
CA HIS A 133 4.39 28.23 -26.10
C HIS A 133 5.40 27.08 -26.08
N ALA A 134 5.97 26.74 -27.24
CA ALA A 134 6.93 25.64 -27.39
C ALA A 134 8.16 25.76 -26.48
N TRP A 135 8.62 26.98 -26.21
CA TRP A 135 9.76 27.21 -25.31
C TRP A 135 9.44 26.82 -23.85
N VAL A 136 8.20 26.97 -23.39
CA VAL A 136 7.77 26.57 -22.04
C VAL A 136 7.81 25.05 -21.93
N ALA A 137 7.30 24.35 -22.93
CA ALA A 137 7.33 22.89 -22.98
C ALA A 137 8.77 22.35 -23.06
N LEU A 138 9.64 22.97 -23.86
CA LEU A 138 11.05 22.60 -23.94
C LEU A 138 11.78 22.86 -22.62
N ALA A 139 11.60 24.04 -22.02
CA ALA A 139 12.17 24.38 -20.71
C ALA A 139 11.69 23.39 -19.64
N TRP A 140 10.41 22.99 -19.69
CA TRP A 140 9.83 22.02 -18.78
C TRP A 140 10.48 20.63 -18.92
N LEU A 141 10.65 20.13 -20.16
CA LEU A 141 11.32 18.85 -20.42
C LEU A 141 12.79 18.87 -19.94
N VAL A 142 13.50 19.95 -20.23
CA VAL A 142 14.90 20.13 -19.80
C VAL A 142 14.99 20.17 -18.28
N CYS A 143 14.11 20.91 -17.61
CA CYS A 143 14.07 20.97 -16.15
C CYS A 143 13.73 19.61 -15.54
N GLY A 144 12.78 18.85 -16.11
CA GLY A 144 12.44 17.51 -15.64
C GLY A 144 13.63 16.55 -15.72
N CYS A 145 14.36 16.55 -16.83
CA CYS A 145 15.61 15.80 -16.98
C CYS A 145 16.70 16.26 -15.99
N ALA A 146 16.80 17.57 -15.75
CA ALA A 146 17.75 18.14 -14.80
C ALA A 146 17.45 17.72 -13.36
N VAL A 147 16.18 17.71 -12.92
CA VAL A 147 15.77 17.23 -11.59
C VAL A 147 16.26 15.80 -11.35
N VAL A 148 15.95 14.88 -12.29
CA VAL A 148 16.38 13.47 -12.18
C VAL A 148 17.90 13.36 -12.17
N THR A 149 18.58 14.10 -13.04
CA THR A 149 20.04 14.07 -13.16
C THR A 149 20.72 14.58 -11.89
N LEU A 150 20.24 15.69 -11.31
CA LEU A 150 20.80 16.27 -10.09
C LEU A 150 20.62 15.32 -8.90
N TRP A 151 19.49 14.62 -8.80
CA TRP A 151 19.31 13.57 -7.79
C TRP A 151 20.29 12.42 -7.95
N LEU A 152 20.52 11.95 -9.18
CA LEU A 152 21.55 10.93 -9.45
C LEU A 152 22.94 11.44 -9.05
N LEU A 153 23.28 12.68 -9.40
CA LEU A 153 24.58 13.29 -9.08
C LEU A 153 24.80 13.50 -7.57
N CYS A 154 23.73 13.72 -6.80
CA CYS A 154 23.79 13.70 -5.32
C CYS A 154 24.32 12.36 -4.80
N LEU A 155 23.96 11.24 -5.45
CA LEU A 155 24.36 9.90 -5.03
C LEU A 155 25.79 9.53 -5.49
N ALA A 156 26.14 9.82 -6.75
CA ALA A 156 27.44 9.45 -7.31
C ALA A 156 27.84 10.32 -8.52
N PRO A 157 29.13 10.38 -8.89
CA PRO A 157 29.57 11.01 -10.14
C PRO A 157 28.99 10.29 -11.37
N ALA A 158 28.83 11.03 -12.47
CA ALA A 158 28.28 10.51 -13.73
C ALA A 158 29.08 9.31 -14.28
N GLU A 159 30.39 9.28 -14.07
CA GLU A 159 31.28 8.21 -14.53
C GLU A 159 30.93 6.87 -13.88
N ARG A 160 30.49 6.89 -12.61
CA ARG A 160 30.07 5.67 -11.90
C ARG A 160 28.76 5.12 -12.44
N PHE A 161 27.81 5.99 -12.80
CA PHE A 161 26.58 5.56 -13.45
C PHE A 161 26.83 5.04 -14.86
N LYS A 162 27.68 5.71 -15.64
CA LYS A 162 28.08 5.24 -16.98
C LYS A 162 28.73 3.86 -16.91
N ALA A 163 29.69 3.67 -16.01
CA ALA A 163 30.34 2.37 -15.81
C ALA A 163 29.34 1.28 -15.39
N TYR A 164 28.37 1.62 -14.54
CA TYR A 164 27.31 0.69 -14.13
C TYR A 164 26.38 0.31 -15.30
N LEU A 165 25.89 1.30 -16.06
CA LEU A 165 25.02 1.08 -17.21
C LEU A 165 25.73 0.28 -18.31
N LEU A 166 27.01 0.53 -18.57
CA LEU A 166 27.81 -0.24 -19.52
C LEU A 166 27.99 -1.69 -19.08
N ARG A 167 28.22 -1.92 -17.78
CA ARG A 167 28.30 -3.27 -17.20
C ARG A 167 26.98 -4.01 -17.30
N GLU A 168 25.87 -3.31 -17.19
CA GLU A 168 24.51 -3.86 -17.12
C GLU A 168 23.76 -3.76 -18.46
N ARG A 169 24.44 -3.38 -19.54
CA ARG A 169 23.85 -3.04 -20.85
C ARG A 169 22.91 -4.11 -21.40
N GLY A 170 23.24 -5.40 -21.21
CA GLY A 170 22.38 -6.49 -21.68
C GLY A 170 21.01 -6.52 -21.01
N TYR A 171 20.94 -6.16 -19.72
CA TYR A 171 19.67 -6.09 -18.99
C TYR A 171 18.91 -4.81 -19.29
N VAL A 172 19.61 -3.69 -19.47
CA VAL A 172 18.98 -2.44 -19.92
C VAL A 172 18.33 -2.62 -21.30
N LEU A 173 19.03 -3.26 -22.24
CA LEU A 173 18.51 -3.59 -23.57
C LEU A 173 17.37 -4.60 -23.55
N LEU A 174 17.32 -5.49 -22.55
CA LEU A 174 16.20 -6.43 -22.37
C LEU A 174 14.97 -5.77 -21.75
N ILE A 175 15.14 -4.82 -20.83
CA ILE A 175 14.02 -4.21 -20.09
C ILE A 175 13.24 -3.22 -20.94
N LEU A 176 13.91 -2.50 -21.85
CA LEU A 176 13.25 -1.59 -22.78
C LEU A 176 12.13 -2.26 -23.59
N PRO A 177 12.37 -3.36 -24.34
CA PRO A 177 11.30 -4.03 -25.08
C PRO A 177 10.26 -4.66 -24.17
N VAL A 178 10.62 -5.20 -23.00
CA VAL A 178 9.64 -5.74 -22.04
C VAL A 178 8.70 -4.64 -21.53
N THR A 179 9.23 -3.46 -21.23
CA THR A 179 8.45 -2.30 -20.77
C THR A 179 7.54 -1.78 -21.89
N LEU A 180 8.06 -1.69 -23.12
CA LEU A 180 7.27 -1.30 -24.29
C LEU A 180 6.15 -2.30 -24.57
N ILE A 181 6.44 -3.61 -24.56
CA ILE A 181 5.44 -4.67 -24.71
C ILE A 181 4.37 -4.55 -23.62
N THR A 182 4.77 -4.33 -22.37
CA THR A 182 3.82 -4.16 -21.25
C THR A 182 2.93 -2.94 -21.45
N TRP A 183 3.49 -1.83 -21.95
CA TRP A 183 2.72 -0.63 -22.29
C TRP A 183 1.75 -0.88 -23.46
N PHE A 184 2.19 -1.55 -24.53
CA PHE A 184 1.33 -1.94 -25.65
C PHE A 184 0.20 -2.88 -25.22
N ILE A 185 0.49 -3.87 -24.37
CA ILE A 185 -0.54 -4.74 -23.76
C ILE A 185 -1.52 -3.91 -22.94
N SER A 186 -1.03 -2.93 -22.17
CA SER A 186 -1.89 -2.03 -21.39
C SER A 186 -2.81 -1.18 -22.29
N LEU A 187 -2.32 -0.69 -23.43
CA LEU A 187 -3.13 0.05 -24.41
C LEU A 187 -4.16 -0.87 -25.09
N GLY A 188 -3.74 -2.07 -25.51
CA GLY A 188 -4.64 -3.06 -26.11
C GLY A 188 -5.73 -3.54 -25.14
N SER A 189 -5.39 -3.70 -23.87
CA SER A 189 -6.35 -4.03 -22.79
C SER A 189 -7.46 -2.97 -22.65
N GLN A 190 -7.14 -1.69 -22.86
CA GLN A 190 -8.12 -0.59 -22.85
C GLN A 190 -9.06 -0.58 -24.07
N GLY A 191 -8.69 -1.26 -25.18
CA GLY A 191 -9.57 -1.44 -26.34
C GLY A 191 -10.36 -2.76 -26.32
N GLY A 192 -9.84 -3.80 -25.66
CA GLY A 192 -10.41 -5.15 -25.63
C GLY A 192 -11.47 -5.41 -24.56
N TRP A 193 -11.69 -4.46 -23.63
CA TRP A 193 -12.62 -4.66 -22.50
C TRP A 193 -14.06 -4.95 -22.92
N GLY A 194 -14.48 -4.48 -24.09
CA GLY A 194 -15.83 -4.68 -24.63
C GLY A 194 -16.23 -6.16 -24.65
N ILE A 195 -15.38 -7.02 -25.20
CA ILE A 195 -15.66 -8.46 -25.38
C ILE A 195 -15.88 -9.14 -24.03
N LEU A 196 -14.96 -8.95 -23.07
CA LEU A 196 -15.10 -9.58 -21.75
C LEU A 196 -16.27 -8.99 -20.97
N ALA A 197 -16.56 -7.69 -21.15
CA ALA A 197 -17.74 -7.06 -20.56
C ALA A 197 -19.03 -7.65 -21.13
N ASP A 198 -19.10 -8.00 -22.42
CA ASP A 198 -20.26 -8.65 -23.03
C ASP A 198 -20.49 -10.05 -22.44
N TRP A 199 -19.42 -10.84 -22.27
CA TRP A 199 -19.51 -12.13 -21.59
C TRP A 199 -19.88 -12.00 -20.12
N THR A 200 -19.31 -11.02 -19.43
CA THR A 200 -19.64 -10.74 -18.03
C THR A 200 -21.10 -10.34 -17.89
N PHE A 201 -21.61 -9.51 -18.81
CA PHE A 201 -23.02 -9.12 -18.88
C PHE A 201 -23.91 -10.35 -19.07
N ALA A 202 -23.64 -11.17 -20.09
CA ALA A 202 -24.44 -12.35 -20.41
C ALA A 202 -24.48 -13.36 -19.25
N VAL A 203 -23.32 -13.67 -18.65
CA VAL A 203 -23.26 -14.60 -17.52
C VAL A 203 -23.91 -14.02 -16.26
N SER A 204 -23.75 -12.72 -15.99
CA SER A 204 -24.41 -12.08 -14.85
C SER A 204 -25.93 -12.05 -15.02
N ALA A 205 -26.41 -11.79 -16.22
CA ALA A 205 -27.84 -11.82 -16.55
C ALA A 205 -28.40 -13.24 -16.40
N TRP A 206 -27.68 -14.26 -16.89
CA TRP A 206 -28.04 -15.67 -16.70
C TRP A 206 -28.07 -16.05 -15.21
N LEU A 207 -27.10 -15.62 -14.41
CA LEU A 207 -27.09 -15.88 -12.97
C LEU A 207 -28.27 -15.21 -12.25
N LEU A 208 -28.66 -14.00 -12.67
CA LEU A 208 -29.84 -13.32 -12.12
C LEU A 208 -31.14 -14.02 -12.50
N SER A 209 -31.24 -14.56 -13.72
CA SER A 209 -32.44 -15.25 -14.21
C SER A 209 -32.79 -16.47 -13.37
N LEU A 210 -31.79 -17.09 -12.72
CA LEU A 210 -32.01 -18.17 -11.76
C LEU A 210 -32.83 -17.74 -10.52
N PHE A 211 -32.93 -16.44 -10.22
CA PHE A 211 -33.68 -15.92 -9.07
C PHE A 211 -35.08 -15.42 -9.43
N SER A 212 -35.25 -14.67 -10.52
CA SER A 212 -36.57 -14.20 -10.96
C SER A 212 -36.58 -13.79 -12.44
N ASP A 213 -37.17 -14.61 -13.31
CA ASP A 213 -37.28 -14.31 -14.74
C ASP A 213 -38.23 -13.13 -15.04
N GLN A 214 -39.16 -12.80 -14.14
CA GLN A 214 -40.21 -11.80 -14.40
C GLN A 214 -39.79 -10.35 -14.06
N LEU A 215 -38.76 -10.17 -13.24
CA LEU A 215 -38.35 -8.86 -12.73
C LEU A 215 -37.06 -8.34 -13.37
N ILE A 216 -36.43 -9.12 -14.26
CA ILE A 216 -35.13 -8.74 -14.81
C ILE A 216 -35.29 -7.75 -15.95
N TYR A 217 -34.56 -6.65 -15.83
CA TYR A 217 -34.35 -5.69 -16.90
C TYR A 217 -32.99 -5.93 -17.55
N VAL A 218 -32.97 -6.17 -18.86
CA VAL A 218 -31.75 -6.40 -19.65
C VAL A 218 -31.72 -5.43 -20.83
N ASN A 219 -30.68 -4.59 -20.89
CA ASN A 219 -30.37 -3.77 -22.05
C ASN A 219 -28.92 -4.01 -22.47
N ALA A 220 -28.73 -4.79 -23.54
CA ALA A 220 -27.40 -5.20 -24.01
C ALA A 220 -26.60 -4.03 -24.62
N ASP A 221 -27.26 -3.09 -25.30
CA ASP A 221 -26.59 -1.97 -25.98
C ASP A 221 -25.92 -1.01 -24.99
N THR A 222 -26.61 -0.74 -23.87
CA THR A 222 -26.10 0.12 -22.79
C THR A 222 -25.47 -0.67 -21.64
N LYS A 223 -25.45 -2.00 -21.73
CA LYS A 223 -24.98 -2.93 -20.69
C LYS A 223 -25.62 -2.67 -19.32
N VAL A 224 -26.91 -2.34 -19.33
CA VAL A 224 -27.70 -2.13 -18.12
C VAL A 224 -28.40 -3.43 -17.75
N LEU A 225 -28.21 -3.86 -16.50
CA LEU A 225 -28.79 -5.06 -15.94
C LEU A 225 -29.41 -4.70 -14.59
N GLY A 226 -30.65 -5.15 -14.36
CA GLY A 226 -31.37 -4.80 -13.15
C GLY A 226 -32.43 -5.82 -12.76
N LEU A 227 -32.96 -5.62 -11.55
CA LEU A 227 -34.05 -6.39 -10.98
C LEU A 227 -35.06 -5.39 -10.37
N GLY A 228 -36.30 -5.41 -10.85
CA GLY A 228 -37.35 -4.50 -10.42
C GLY A 228 -37.00 -3.03 -10.71
N ASP A 229 -36.93 -2.21 -9.65
CA ASP A 229 -36.61 -0.79 -9.69
C ASP A 229 -35.10 -0.48 -9.48
N PHE A 230 -34.28 -1.50 -9.23
CA PHE A 230 -32.84 -1.35 -9.08
C PHE A 230 -32.09 -1.86 -10.31
N ALA A 231 -31.31 -0.99 -10.97
CA ALA A 231 -30.52 -1.34 -12.14
C ALA A 231 -29.12 -0.72 -12.09
N VAL A 232 -28.16 -1.41 -12.68
CA VAL A 232 -26.76 -0.96 -12.78
C VAL A 232 -26.22 -1.14 -14.19
N SER A 233 -25.37 -0.22 -14.62
CA SER A 233 -24.61 -0.33 -15.86
C SER A 233 -23.25 -0.99 -15.61
N ILE A 234 -22.88 -1.97 -16.42
CA ILE A 234 -21.55 -2.60 -16.33
C ILE A 234 -20.48 -1.65 -16.89
N ALA A 235 -19.78 -0.97 -15.98
CA ALA A 235 -18.65 -0.10 -16.29
C ALA A 235 -17.35 -0.90 -16.57
N PRO A 236 -16.30 -0.28 -17.16
CA PRO A 236 -15.04 -0.98 -17.46
C PRO A 236 -14.40 -1.70 -16.27
N GLN A 237 -14.53 -1.17 -15.05
CA GLN A 237 -14.03 -1.78 -13.80
C GLN A 237 -14.78 -3.07 -13.45
N CYS A 238 -16.02 -3.22 -13.91
CA CYS A 238 -16.86 -4.40 -13.69
C CYS A 238 -16.65 -5.50 -14.73
N SER A 239 -15.86 -5.26 -15.78
CA SER A 239 -15.62 -6.22 -16.87
C SER A 239 -14.86 -7.49 -16.45
N GLY A 240 -14.19 -7.48 -15.30
CA GLY A 240 -13.35 -8.57 -14.81
C GLY A 240 -11.85 -8.45 -15.16
N TYR A 241 -11.45 -7.50 -16.02
CA TYR A 241 -10.04 -7.30 -16.38
C TYR A 241 -9.14 -6.98 -15.19
N GLU A 242 -9.59 -6.14 -14.26
CA GLU A 242 -8.82 -5.76 -13.09
C GLU A 242 -8.54 -6.98 -12.19
N GLY A 243 -9.56 -7.77 -11.90
CA GLY A 243 -9.43 -9.01 -11.13
C GLY A 243 -8.48 -10.01 -11.80
N ILE A 244 -8.64 -10.24 -13.11
CA ILE A 244 -7.73 -11.11 -13.89
C ILE A 244 -6.29 -10.58 -13.81
N GLY A 245 -6.08 -9.28 -13.99
CA GLY A 245 -4.76 -8.67 -13.88
C GLY A 245 -4.12 -8.89 -12.52
N LEU A 246 -4.87 -8.68 -11.43
CA LEU A 246 -4.42 -8.90 -10.06
C LEU A 246 -4.06 -10.37 -9.80
N ILE A 247 -4.92 -11.32 -10.19
CA ILE A 247 -4.66 -12.75 -9.94
C ILE A 247 -3.50 -13.28 -10.79
N VAL A 248 -3.34 -12.79 -12.02
CA VAL A 248 -2.20 -13.12 -12.88
C VAL A 248 -0.91 -12.57 -12.27
N ALA A 249 -0.90 -11.32 -11.80
CA ALA A 249 0.26 -10.73 -11.14
C ALA A 249 0.64 -11.49 -9.85
N PHE A 250 -0.35 -11.83 -9.02
CA PHE A 250 -0.16 -12.66 -7.83
C PHE A 250 0.42 -14.03 -8.17
N THR A 251 -0.17 -14.73 -9.15
CA THR A 251 0.27 -16.06 -9.59
C THR A 251 1.71 -16.00 -10.13
N ALA A 252 2.03 -15.01 -10.96
CA ALA A 252 3.38 -14.81 -11.48
C ALA A 252 4.39 -14.60 -10.36
N LEU A 253 4.08 -13.73 -9.38
CA LEU A 253 4.95 -13.49 -8.23
C LEU A 253 5.17 -14.78 -7.42
N TYR A 254 4.10 -15.51 -7.12
CA TYR A 254 4.16 -16.77 -6.40
C TYR A 254 5.04 -17.81 -7.13
N LEU A 255 4.80 -18.01 -8.43
CA LEU A 255 5.57 -18.92 -9.26
C LEU A 255 7.07 -18.55 -9.29
N VAL A 256 7.42 -17.27 -9.37
CA VAL A 256 8.82 -16.83 -9.39
C VAL A 256 9.49 -17.01 -8.03
N MET A 257 8.78 -16.69 -6.94
CA MET A 257 9.27 -16.84 -5.57
C MET A 257 9.52 -18.31 -5.21
N HIS A 258 8.62 -19.21 -5.61
CA HIS A 258 8.70 -20.64 -5.30
C HIS A 258 9.17 -21.51 -6.46
N ARG A 259 9.78 -20.93 -7.51
CA ARG A 259 10.16 -21.64 -8.75
C ARG A 259 11.00 -22.90 -8.54
N LYS A 260 11.76 -22.97 -7.45
CA LYS A 260 12.59 -24.14 -7.11
C LYS A 260 11.76 -25.31 -6.59
N GLU A 261 10.64 -25.04 -5.92
CA GLU A 261 9.74 -26.00 -5.30
C GLU A 261 8.63 -26.48 -6.25
N LEU A 262 8.40 -25.77 -7.34
CA LEU A 262 7.29 -26.02 -8.28
C LEU A 262 7.71 -26.82 -9.52
N LYS A 263 6.78 -27.60 -10.07
CA LYS A 263 6.97 -28.42 -11.28
C LYS A 263 6.56 -27.66 -12.55
N PHE A 264 7.53 -27.10 -13.26
CA PHE A 264 7.30 -26.53 -14.58
C PHE A 264 7.32 -27.62 -15.66
N PRO A 265 6.48 -27.53 -16.73
CA PRO A 265 5.57 -26.42 -17.04
C PRO A 265 4.17 -26.54 -16.40
N HIS A 266 3.85 -27.64 -15.71
CA HIS A 266 2.50 -27.92 -15.17
C HIS A 266 1.90 -26.78 -14.35
N THR A 267 2.71 -26.08 -13.55
CA THR A 267 2.25 -24.95 -12.74
C THR A 267 1.75 -23.74 -13.52
N LEU A 268 1.99 -23.67 -14.84
CA LEU A 268 1.42 -22.62 -15.68
C LEU A 268 -0.10 -22.72 -15.82
N VAL A 269 -0.72 -23.88 -15.52
CA VAL A 269 -2.18 -24.05 -15.48
C VAL A 269 -2.88 -23.12 -14.48
N LEU A 270 -2.15 -22.63 -13.47
CA LEU A 270 -2.68 -21.71 -12.47
C LEU A 270 -3.10 -20.36 -13.07
N PHE A 271 -2.49 -19.92 -14.17
CA PHE A 271 -2.87 -18.67 -14.84
C PHE A 271 -4.29 -18.73 -15.43
N PRO A 272 -4.62 -19.66 -16.35
CA PRO A 272 -5.97 -19.76 -16.89
C PRO A 272 -6.99 -20.16 -15.81
N LEU A 273 -6.61 -21.02 -14.86
CA LEU A 273 -7.50 -21.42 -13.75
C LEU A 273 -7.86 -20.23 -12.85
N GLY A 274 -6.86 -19.46 -12.44
CA GLY A 274 -7.04 -18.27 -11.62
C GLY A 274 -7.86 -17.19 -12.34
N ALA A 275 -7.56 -16.94 -13.62
CA ALA A 275 -8.29 -15.99 -14.45
C ALA A 275 -9.76 -16.38 -14.62
N ALA A 276 -10.04 -17.65 -14.93
CA ALA A 276 -11.41 -18.14 -15.07
C ALA A 276 -12.19 -18.08 -13.76
N CYS A 277 -11.57 -18.49 -12.64
CA CYS A 277 -12.19 -18.47 -11.32
C CYS A 277 -12.55 -17.05 -10.88
N ILE A 278 -11.61 -16.09 -10.96
CA ILE A 278 -11.88 -14.72 -10.51
C ILE A 278 -12.87 -14.00 -11.43
N TRP A 279 -12.85 -14.28 -12.74
CA TRP A 279 -13.82 -13.75 -13.69
C TRP A 279 -15.22 -14.26 -13.41
N PHE A 280 -15.38 -15.57 -13.16
CA PHE A 280 -16.66 -16.15 -12.81
C PHE A 280 -17.21 -15.59 -11.49
N LEU A 281 -16.35 -15.47 -10.46
CA LEU A 281 -16.72 -14.84 -9.19
C LEU A 281 -17.11 -13.36 -9.37
N ASN A 282 -16.54 -12.65 -10.34
CA ASN A 282 -16.95 -11.29 -10.68
C ASN A 282 -18.37 -11.26 -11.28
N CYS A 283 -18.75 -12.25 -12.11
CA CYS A 283 -20.12 -12.37 -12.61
C CYS A 283 -21.11 -12.64 -11.47
N VAL A 284 -20.75 -13.55 -10.55
CA VAL A 284 -21.52 -13.81 -9.31
C VAL A 284 -21.65 -12.55 -8.47
N ARG A 285 -20.57 -11.78 -8.30
CA ARG A 285 -20.57 -10.49 -7.59
C ARG A 285 -21.57 -9.51 -8.20
N ILE A 286 -21.63 -9.37 -9.52
CA ILE A 286 -22.59 -8.45 -10.17
C ILE A 286 -24.03 -8.90 -9.93
N ALA A 287 -24.31 -10.20 -10.08
CA ALA A 287 -25.64 -10.74 -9.80
C ALA A 287 -26.05 -10.51 -8.32
N VAL A 288 -25.16 -10.82 -7.37
CA VAL A 288 -25.41 -10.59 -5.94
C VAL A 288 -25.58 -9.11 -5.62
N LEU A 289 -24.80 -8.22 -6.25
CA LEU A 289 -24.93 -6.78 -6.07
C LEU A 289 -26.32 -6.29 -6.46
N ILE A 290 -26.83 -6.73 -7.62
CA ILE A 290 -28.17 -6.36 -8.10
C ILE A 290 -29.25 -6.92 -7.16
N SER A 291 -29.13 -8.18 -6.77
CA SER A 291 -30.05 -8.79 -5.81
C SER A 291 -30.04 -8.08 -4.45
N MET A 292 -28.87 -7.69 -3.94
CA MET A 292 -28.76 -6.91 -2.69
C MET A 292 -29.36 -5.51 -2.83
N GLY A 293 -29.16 -4.85 -3.97
CA GLY A 293 -29.72 -3.53 -4.23
C GLY A 293 -31.24 -3.53 -4.25
N TYR A 294 -31.85 -4.57 -4.80
CA TYR A 294 -33.30 -4.73 -4.85
C TYR A 294 -33.91 -5.23 -3.54
N PHE A 295 -33.38 -6.31 -2.95
CA PHE A 295 -34.01 -6.97 -1.79
C PHE A 295 -33.62 -6.38 -0.43
N TRP A 296 -32.51 -5.64 -0.34
CA TRP A 296 -31.99 -5.15 0.94
C TRP A 296 -31.79 -3.64 0.96
N SER A 297 -30.81 -3.12 0.22
CA SER A 297 -30.51 -1.68 0.21
C SER A 297 -29.61 -1.32 -0.98
N PRO A 298 -30.03 -0.33 -1.80
CA PRO A 298 -29.18 0.28 -2.81
C PRO A 298 -27.87 0.84 -2.24
N GLU A 299 -27.91 1.46 -1.05
CA GLU A 299 -26.72 2.04 -0.42
C GLU A 299 -25.71 0.97 0.00
N VAL A 300 -26.16 -0.16 0.54
CA VAL A 300 -25.26 -1.28 0.90
C VAL A 300 -24.68 -1.93 -0.35
N ALA A 301 -25.49 -2.11 -1.40
CA ALA A 301 -25.05 -2.74 -2.64
C ALA A 301 -23.93 -1.93 -3.33
N VAL A 302 -24.10 -0.62 -3.47
CA VAL A 302 -23.16 0.26 -4.17
C VAL A 302 -22.04 0.76 -3.25
N GLY A 303 -22.38 1.21 -2.05
CA GLY A 303 -21.43 1.83 -1.12
C GLY A 303 -20.56 0.85 -0.34
N GLY A 304 -21.10 -0.33 -0.01
CA GLY A 304 -20.39 -1.38 0.74
C GLY A 304 -19.93 -2.53 -0.13
N PHE A 305 -20.88 -3.35 -0.59
CA PHE A 305 -20.64 -4.62 -1.25
C PHE A 305 -19.80 -4.47 -2.52
N HIS A 306 -20.10 -3.49 -3.38
CA HIS A 306 -19.41 -3.31 -4.66
C HIS A 306 -17.89 -3.31 -4.50
N SER A 307 -17.34 -2.45 -3.64
CA SER A 307 -15.88 -2.36 -3.47
C SER A 307 -15.29 -3.57 -2.75
N GLN A 308 -15.92 -4.02 -1.66
CA GLN A 308 -15.36 -5.07 -0.80
C GLN A 308 -15.42 -6.47 -1.43
N ALA A 309 -16.47 -6.78 -2.19
CA ALA A 309 -16.63 -8.08 -2.85
C ALA A 309 -15.50 -8.36 -3.86
N GLY A 310 -14.95 -7.33 -4.51
CA GLY A 310 -13.77 -7.47 -5.36
C GLY A 310 -12.55 -8.00 -4.59
N TRP A 311 -12.26 -7.42 -3.43
CA TRP A 311 -11.17 -7.86 -2.57
C TRP A 311 -11.40 -9.24 -1.96
N ILE A 312 -12.63 -9.53 -1.53
CA ILE A 312 -13.01 -10.85 -0.99
C ILE A 312 -12.79 -11.94 -2.04
N THR A 313 -13.30 -11.76 -3.25
CA THR A 313 -13.15 -12.73 -4.35
C THR A 313 -11.70 -12.90 -4.77
N PHE A 314 -10.89 -11.82 -4.78
CA PHE A 314 -9.45 -11.90 -5.01
C PHE A 314 -8.75 -12.75 -3.93
N ILE A 315 -8.97 -12.46 -2.64
CA ILE A 315 -8.35 -13.20 -1.52
C ILE A 315 -8.75 -14.68 -1.57
N LEU A 316 -10.05 -14.98 -1.74
CA LEU A 316 -10.54 -16.35 -1.83
C LEU A 316 -9.91 -17.11 -3.00
N THR A 317 -9.81 -16.47 -4.16
CA THR A 317 -9.17 -17.07 -5.33
C THR A 317 -7.69 -17.32 -5.09
N SER A 318 -6.96 -16.35 -4.52
CA SER A 318 -5.55 -16.51 -4.16
C SER A 318 -5.33 -17.66 -3.18
N VAL A 319 -6.14 -17.75 -2.11
CA VAL A 319 -6.07 -18.83 -1.13
C VAL A 319 -6.40 -20.18 -1.77
N ALA A 320 -7.42 -20.25 -2.63
CA ALA A 320 -7.77 -21.47 -3.36
C ALA A 320 -6.63 -21.96 -4.25
N LEU A 321 -5.98 -21.06 -5.01
CA LEU A 321 -4.82 -21.41 -5.82
C LEU A 321 -3.65 -21.92 -4.97
N LEU A 322 -3.35 -21.26 -3.85
CA LEU A 322 -2.31 -21.72 -2.91
C LEU A 322 -2.64 -23.10 -2.36
N TRP A 323 -3.88 -23.32 -1.93
CA TRP A 323 -4.35 -24.60 -1.42
C TRP A 323 -4.25 -25.71 -2.49
N ILE A 324 -4.62 -25.43 -3.75
CA ILE A 324 -4.45 -26.38 -4.86
C ILE A 324 -2.97 -26.75 -5.06
N VAL A 325 -2.07 -25.77 -5.01
CA VAL A 325 -0.63 -26.02 -5.16
C VAL A 325 -0.07 -26.85 -4.01
N ASP A 326 -0.43 -26.49 -2.77
CA ASP A 326 0.08 -27.16 -1.57
C ASP A 326 -0.41 -28.61 -1.45
N ASN A 327 -1.61 -28.92 -1.96
CA ASN A 327 -2.19 -30.26 -1.93
C ASN A 327 -1.99 -31.08 -3.22
N SER A 328 -1.41 -30.51 -4.27
CA SER A 328 -1.22 -31.20 -5.55
C SER A 328 0.22 -31.70 -5.75
N GLN A 329 0.37 -33.02 -5.80
CA GLN A 329 1.63 -33.66 -6.17
C GLN A 329 2.02 -33.42 -7.64
N MET A 330 1.08 -32.98 -8.49
CA MET A 330 1.35 -32.64 -9.89
C MET A 330 2.01 -31.26 -10.02
N LEU A 331 1.71 -30.34 -9.12
CA LEU A 331 2.17 -28.95 -9.19
C LEU A 331 3.40 -28.69 -8.32
N ARG A 332 3.51 -29.36 -7.18
CA ARG A 332 4.65 -29.20 -6.26
C ARG A 332 5.63 -30.37 -6.37
N LYS A 333 6.92 -30.07 -6.31
CA LYS A 333 7.95 -31.11 -6.15
C LYS A 333 7.77 -31.74 -4.77
N LYS A 334 7.86 -33.07 -4.71
CA LYS A 334 7.85 -33.79 -3.43
C LYS A 334 8.99 -33.21 -2.60
N SER A 335 8.65 -32.50 -1.52
CA SER A 335 9.66 -32.01 -0.61
C SER A 335 10.29 -33.26 0.01
N LEU A 336 11.55 -33.57 -0.33
CA LEU A 336 12.36 -34.43 0.51
C LEU A 336 12.23 -33.83 1.91
N ALA A 337 11.60 -34.56 2.82
CA ALA A 337 11.28 -34.07 4.16
C ALA A 337 12.51 -33.32 4.68
N LEU A 338 12.38 -32.00 4.81
CA LEU A 338 13.42 -31.21 5.45
C LEU A 338 13.64 -31.86 6.82
N PRO A 339 14.89 -32.10 7.26
CA PRO A 339 15.13 -32.61 8.60
C PRO A 339 14.34 -31.74 9.59
N ALA A 340 13.71 -32.40 10.58
CA ALA A 340 12.87 -31.74 11.57
C ALA A 340 13.52 -30.42 12.00
N ARG A 341 12.81 -29.30 11.76
CA ARG A 341 13.36 -27.97 12.03
C ARG A 341 13.77 -27.91 13.51
N PRO A 342 14.97 -27.39 13.85
CA PRO A 342 15.39 -27.27 15.25
C PRO A 342 14.32 -26.54 16.08
N GLY A 343 14.08 -26.96 17.32
CA GLY A 343 12.97 -26.45 18.14
C GLY A 343 12.92 -24.92 18.30
N ALA A 344 14.08 -24.25 18.28
CA ALA A 344 14.18 -22.79 18.29
C ALA A 344 13.57 -22.12 17.03
N GLN A 345 13.74 -22.73 15.85
CA GLN A 345 13.17 -22.21 14.60
C GLN A 345 11.64 -22.35 14.60
N ALA A 346 11.14 -23.51 15.03
CA ALA A 346 9.70 -23.78 15.15
C ALA A 346 9.02 -22.84 16.16
N ALA A 347 9.67 -22.56 17.31
CA ALA A 347 9.18 -21.58 18.28
C ALA A 347 9.13 -20.16 17.69
N SER A 348 10.14 -19.77 16.90
CA SER A 348 10.17 -18.46 16.23
C SER A 348 9.07 -18.30 15.17
N ASP A 349 8.76 -19.37 14.44
CA ASP A 349 7.68 -19.41 13.44
C ASP A 349 6.30 -19.33 14.14
N GLY A 350 6.14 -20.03 15.27
CA GLY A 350 4.93 -19.96 16.09
C GLY A 350 4.67 -18.58 16.68
N LEU A 351 5.71 -17.90 17.17
CA LEU A 351 5.60 -16.52 17.63
C LEU A 351 5.26 -15.56 16.49
N ALA A 352 5.90 -15.72 15.33
CA ALA A 352 5.63 -14.93 14.13
C ALA A 352 4.15 -15.02 13.71
N LEU A 353 3.59 -16.22 13.67
CA LEU A 353 2.17 -16.42 13.38
C LEU A 353 1.28 -15.76 14.45
N SER A 354 1.61 -15.94 15.73
CA SER A 354 0.86 -15.40 16.86
C SER A 354 0.79 -13.87 16.85
N THR A 355 1.84 -13.20 16.35
CA THR A 355 1.86 -11.75 16.18
C THR A 355 1.05 -11.23 14.99
N LEU A 356 0.73 -12.09 14.00
CA LEU A 356 0.02 -11.69 12.77
C LEU A 356 -1.48 -12.01 12.81
N VAL A 357 -1.85 -13.14 13.43
CA VAL A 357 -3.23 -13.64 13.45
C VAL A 357 -4.26 -12.57 13.90
N PRO A 358 -4.03 -11.80 14.98
CA PRO A 358 -4.98 -10.76 15.40
C PRO A 358 -5.22 -9.70 14.32
N LEU A 359 -4.18 -9.23 13.64
CA LEU A 359 -4.32 -8.27 12.55
C LEU A 359 -5.04 -8.90 11.35
N VAL A 360 -4.69 -10.13 10.96
CA VAL A 360 -5.38 -10.82 9.85
C VAL A 360 -6.87 -10.98 10.14
N VAL A 361 -7.24 -11.35 11.37
CA VAL A 361 -8.65 -11.43 11.79
C VAL A 361 -9.31 -10.07 11.79
N LEU A 362 -8.64 -9.01 12.26
CA LEU A 362 -9.14 -7.64 12.21
C LEU A 362 -9.44 -7.20 10.77
N LEU A 363 -8.51 -7.42 9.84
CA LEU A 363 -8.67 -7.07 8.43
C LEU A 363 -9.79 -7.90 7.76
N ALA A 364 -9.82 -9.21 8.00
CA ALA A 364 -10.86 -10.08 7.46
C ALA A 364 -12.25 -9.70 7.98
N ALA A 365 -12.38 -9.44 9.28
CA ALA A 365 -13.63 -9.00 9.87
C ALA A 365 -14.06 -7.63 9.30
N THR A 366 -13.12 -6.70 9.13
CA THR A 366 -13.38 -5.38 8.52
C THR A 366 -13.89 -5.51 7.09
N LEU A 367 -13.24 -6.31 6.24
CA LEU A 367 -13.67 -6.53 4.86
C LEU A 367 -15.08 -7.13 4.78
N LEU A 368 -15.39 -8.09 5.65
CA LEU A 368 -16.69 -8.76 5.68
C LEU A 368 -17.80 -7.83 6.20
N THR A 369 -17.58 -7.10 7.28
CA THR A 369 -18.61 -6.21 7.84
C THR A 369 -18.84 -4.98 6.96
N SER A 370 -17.78 -4.41 6.36
CA SER A 370 -17.90 -3.31 5.40
C SER A 370 -18.57 -3.72 4.08
N ALA A 371 -18.61 -5.01 3.74
CA ALA A 371 -19.36 -5.47 2.57
C ALA A 371 -20.89 -5.45 2.80
N LEU A 372 -21.32 -5.39 4.06
CA LEU A 372 -22.72 -5.48 4.48
C LEU A 372 -23.23 -4.17 5.10
N THR A 373 -22.40 -3.13 5.14
CA THR A 373 -22.70 -1.82 5.74
C THR A 373 -22.22 -0.71 4.81
N SER A 374 -22.66 0.53 5.07
CA SER A 374 -22.28 1.70 4.28
C SER A 374 -21.55 2.73 5.15
N VAL A 375 -22.29 3.60 5.83
CA VAL A 375 -21.78 4.75 6.58
C VAL A 375 -21.26 4.33 7.95
N VAL A 376 -22.11 3.68 8.74
CA VAL A 376 -21.78 3.21 10.08
C VAL A 376 -21.71 1.69 10.04
N ASP A 377 -20.59 1.13 10.49
CA ASP A 377 -20.45 -0.31 10.63
C ASP A 377 -21.22 -0.79 11.88
N TYR A 378 -22.49 -1.13 11.71
CA TYR A 378 -23.33 -1.72 12.75
C TYR A 378 -22.75 -3.03 13.31
N PHE A 379 -21.95 -3.76 12.52
CA PHE A 379 -21.31 -5.01 12.93
C PHE A 379 -19.94 -4.80 13.59
N TYR A 380 -19.55 -3.55 13.89
CA TYR A 380 -18.30 -3.27 14.59
C TYR A 380 -18.13 -4.10 15.90
N PRO A 381 -19.16 -4.32 16.74
CA PRO A 381 -19.08 -5.25 17.87
C PRO A 381 -18.57 -6.65 17.54
N LEU A 382 -18.99 -7.21 16.40
CA LEU A 382 -18.54 -8.53 15.95
C LEU A 382 -17.04 -8.50 15.65
N ARG A 383 -16.54 -7.43 15.02
CA ARG A 383 -15.11 -7.22 14.77
C ARG A 383 -14.31 -7.26 16.07
N VAL A 384 -14.77 -6.53 17.10
CA VAL A 384 -14.12 -6.51 18.43
C VAL A 384 -14.09 -7.90 19.04
N ALA A 385 -15.22 -8.62 19.02
CA ALA A 385 -15.32 -9.97 19.57
C ALA A 385 -14.38 -10.97 18.86
N LEU A 386 -14.31 -10.92 17.52
CA LEU A 386 -13.45 -11.80 16.73
C LEU A 386 -11.95 -11.53 17.00
N VAL A 387 -11.55 -10.26 17.08
CA VAL A 387 -10.16 -9.90 17.39
C VAL A 387 -9.80 -10.24 18.83
N ALA A 388 -10.71 -10.00 19.79
CA ALA A 388 -10.51 -10.40 21.18
C ALA A 388 -10.36 -11.93 21.31
N LEU A 389 -11.16 -12.71 20.59
CA LEU A 389 -11.03 -14.17 20.55
C LEU A 389 -9.70 -14.62 19.93
N ALA A 390 -9.27 -13.98 18.85
CA ALA A 390 -7.97 -14.23 18.24
C ALA A 390 -6.83 -13.92 19.22
N LEU A 391 -6.88 -12.76 19.88
CA LEU A 391 -5.92 -12.36 20.91
C LEU A 391 -5.89 -13.36 22.07
N TYR A 392 -7.05 -13.76 22.60
CA TYR A 392 -7.16 -14.76 23.65
C TYR A 392 -6.48 -16.09 23.27
N LYS A 393 -6.71 -16.57 22.03
CA LYS A 393 -6.11 -17.82 21.54
C LYS A 393 -4.60 -17.75 21.35
N VAL A 394 -4.06 -16.59 20.97
CA VAL A 394 -2.61 -16.40 20.74
C VAL A 394 -1.85 -15.89 21.97
N TRP A 395 -2.56 -15.44 23.01
CA TRP A 395 -1.97 -14.80 24.19
C TRP A 395 -0.90 -15.64 24.88
N PRO A 396 -1.10 -16.96 25.12
CA PRO A 396 -0.09 -17.80 25.76
C PRO A 396 1.21 -17.92 24.95
N GLN A 397 1.13 -17.86 23.62
CA GLN A 397 2.28 -17.98 22.72
C GLN A 397 3.11 -16.68 22.66
N LEU A 398 2.54 -15.52 22.99
CA LEU A 398 3.24 -14.23 22.97
C LEU A 398 4.32 -14.11 24.05
N LYS A 399 4.19 -14.89 25.14
CA LYS A 399 5.12 -14.92 26.29
C LYS A 399 5.56 -13.52 26.74
N LEU A 400 4.58 -12.62 26.91
CA LEU A 400 4.84 -11.24 27.28
C LEU A 400 5.46 -11.18 28.68
N PRO A 401 6.64 -10.55 28.86
CA PRO A 401 7.22 -10.36 30.19
C PRO A 401 6.40 -9.35 31.00
N ALA A 402 6.71 -9.20 32.28
CA ALA A 402 6.09 -8.19 33.13
C ALA A 402 6.31 -6.78 32.55
N TYR A 403 5.23 -6.05 32.33
CA TYR A 403 5.26 -4.71 31.73
C TYR A 403 5.30 -3.61 32.81
N ARG A 404 6.14 -2.59 32.58
CA ARG A 404 6.19 -1.36 33.38
C ARG A 404 6.05 -0.15 32.45
N PRO A 405 4.94 0.60 32.52
CA PRO A 405 4.70 1.75 31.66
C PRO A 405 5.78 2.82 31.77
N ARG A 406 6.10 3.44 30.65
CA ARG A 406 7.00 4.59 30.60
C ARG A 406 6.28 5.86 30.15
N TRP A 407 6.72 7.01 30.65
CA TRP A 407 6.14 8.32 30.34
C TRP A 407 6.31 8.75 28.88
N ASP A 408 7.32 8.24 28.18
CA ASP A 408 7.52 8.54 26.76
C ASP A 408 6.40 7.96 25.88
N ALA A 409 5.72 6.90 26.30
CA ALA A 409 4.52 6.40 25.63
C ALA A 409 3.36 7.41 25.68
N ALA A 410 3.16 8.07 26.84
CA ALA A 410 2.11 9.08 27.00
C ALA A 410 2.39 10.36 26.17
N ILE A 411 3.65 10.79 26.11
CA ILE A 411 4.05 11.92 25.25
C ILE A 411 3.83 11.58 23.78
N ALA A 412 4.22 10.37 23.36
CA ALA A 412 3.97 9.89 22.01
C ALA A 412 2.47 9.83 21.68
N ALA A 413 1.63 9.38 22.63
CA ALA A 413 0.18 9.33 22.46
C ALA A 413 -0.41 10.71 22.12
N VAL A 414 -0.06 11.72 22.92
CA VAL A 414 -0.51 13.11 22.73
C VAL A 414 0.02 13.69 21.42
N LEU A 415 1.31 13.52 21.13
CA LEU A 415 1.92 14.02 19.89
C LEU A 415 1.22 13.47 18.66
N VAL A 416 0.99 12.16 18.61
CA VAL A 416 0.32 11.52 17.46
C VAL A 416 -1.13 11.97 17.37
N ALA A 417 -1.86 12.06 18.48
CA ALA A 417 -3.25 12.52 18.46
C ALA A 417 -3.38 13.95 17.92
N VAL A 418 -2.50 14.87 18.35
CA VAL A 418 -2.49 16.26 17.87
C VAL A 418 -2.17 16.34 16.38
N VAL A 419 -1.12 15.67 15.93
CA VAL A 419 -0.72 15.68 14.51
C VAL A 419 -1.78 15.01 13.64
N TRP A 420 -2.39 13.93 14.13
CA TRP A 420 -3.48 13.24 13.42
C TRP A 420 -4.69 14.15 13.24
N ALA A 421 -5.19 14.75 14.32
CA ALA A 421 -6.32 15.67 14.26
C ALA A 421 -6.02 16.89 13.37
N TRP A 422 -4.80 17.41 13.42
CA TRP A 422 -4.37 18.51 12.54
C TRP A 422 -4.33 18.12 11.06
N LEU A 423 -3.81 16.93 10.72
CA LEU A 423 -3.71 16.47 9.34
C LEU A 423 -5.08 16.09 8.72
N LEU A 424 -5.98 15.50 9.50
CA LEU A 424 -7.33 15.17 9.02
C LEU A 424 -8.23 16.40 8.92
N GLY A 425 -8.07 17.36 9.83
CA GLY A 425 -9.00 18.47 9.96
C GLY A 425 -10.42 18.00 10.32
N THR A 426 -11.41 18.83 10.00
CA THR A 426 -12.82 18.56 10.27
C THR A 426 -13.60 18.34 8.99
N ASP A 427 -14.38 17.27 8.94
CA ASP A 427 -15.32 16.99 7.84
C ASP A 427 -16.76 17.17 8.34
N SER A 428 -17.28 18.40 8.21
CA SER A 428 -18.62 18.74 8.73
C SER A 428 -19.73 17.90 8.11
N PRO A 429 -19.77 17.65 6.78
CA PRO A 429 -20.76 16.76 6.18
C PRO A 429 -20.70 15.34 6.75
N HIS A 430 -19.51 14.73 6.83
CA HIS A 430 -19.36 13.37 7.36
C HIS A 430 -19.77 13.28 8.83
N ASN A 431 -19.36 14.26 9.63
CA ASN A 431 -19.68 14.33 11.06
C ASN A 431 -21.18 14.45 11.32
N ALA A 432 -21.88 15.32 10.58
CA ALA A 432 -23.32 15.47 10.69
C ALA A 432 -24.06 14.18 10.30
N LEU A 433 -23.61 13.54 9.22
CA LEU A 433 -24.22 12.31 8.72
C LEU A 433 -24.01 11.15 9.72
N PHE A 434 -22.82 11.02 10.29
CA PHE A 434 -22.53 10.03 11.32
C PHE A 434 -23.36 10.26 12.59
N GLN A 435 -23.47 11.52 13.04
CA GLN A 435 -24.31 11.89 14.18
C GLN A 435 -25.78 11.52 13.95
N ALA A 436 -26.32 11.80 12.76
CA ALA A 436 -27.69 11.45 12.41
C ALA A 436 -27.95 9.92 12.48
N HIS A 437 -26.95 9.10 12.13
CA HIS A 437 -27.06 7.64 12.28
C HIS A 437 -27.04 7.20 13.74
N LEU A 438 -26.21 7.81 14.58
CA LEU A 438 -26.21 7.54 16.02
C LEU A 438 -27.55 7.94 16.67
N ASP A 439 -28.09 9.10 16.30
CA ASP A 439 -29.35 9.62 16.84
C ASP A 439 -30.56 8.77 16.39
N ALA A 440 -30.48 8.14 15.22
CA ALA A 440 -31.49 7.22 14.71
C ALA A 440 -31.48 5.84 15.42
N MET A 441 -30.37 5.47 16.09
CA MET A 441 -30.29 4.21 16.82
C MET A 441 -31.03 4.29 18.16
N PRO A 442 -31.63 3.18 18.64
CA PRO A 442 -32.09 3.10 20.01
C PRO A 442 -30.95 3.43 20.98
N THR A 443 -31.19 4.30 21.96
CA THR A 443 -30.14 4.85 22.85
C THR A 443 -29.29 3.76 23.51
N HIS A 444 -29.91 2.68 23.98
CA HIS A 444 -29.20 1.55 24.60
C HIS A 444 -28.24 0.86 23.61
N TRP A 445 -28.64 0.75 22.34
CA TRP A 445 -27.79 0.22 21.28
C TRP A 445 -26.67 1.23 21.02
N ALA A 446 -26.97 2.50 20.74
CA ALA A 446 -25.94 3.52 20.48
C ALA A 446 -24.84 3.56 21.57
N LEU A 447 -25.22 3.49 22.85
CA LEU A 447 -24.28 3.43 23.97
C LEU A 447 -23.44 2.14 23.96
N LEU A 448 -24.06 0.98 23.72
CA LEU A 448 -23.34 -0.29 23.59
C LEU A 448 -22.38 -0.27 22.40
N TRP A 449 -22.81 0.27 21.25
CA TRP A 449 -21.98 0.42 20.06
C TRP A 449 -20.77 1.29 20.36
N LEU A 450 -20.98 2.47 20.96
CA LEU A 450 -19.91 3.41 21.29
C LEU A 450 -18.94 2.81 22.33
N ALA A 451 -19.45 2.10 23.34
CA ALA A 451 -18.62 1.43 24.32
C ALA A 451 -17.73 0.35 23.66
N LEU A 452 -18.31 -0.48 22.78
CA LEU A 452 -17.54 -1.49 22.05
C LEU A 452 -16.63 -0.86 21.00
N ARG A 453 -17.02 0.25 20.38
CA ARG A 453 -16.17 1.03 19.46
C ARG A 453 -14.95 1.58 20.18
N PHE A 454 -15.13 2.08 21.40
CA PHE A 454 -14.06 2.54 22.27
C PHE A 454 -13.13 1.39 22.67
N VAL A 455 -13.67 0.26 23.14
CA VAL A 455 -12.87 -0.95 23.46
C VAL A 455 -12.09 -1.44 22.23
N GLY A 456 -12.73 -1.43 21.07
CA GLY A 456 -12.11 -1.78 19.81
C GLY A 456 -10.92 -0.89 19.47
N ALA A 457 -11.14 0.42 19.49
CA ALA A 457 -10.16 1.44 19.14
C ALA A 457 -9.01 1.55 20.15
N VAL A 458 -9.27 1.37 21.45
CA VAL A 458 -8.27 1.59 22.51
C VAL A 458 -7.56 0.30 22.92
N ALA A 459 -8.21 -0.86 22.81
CA ALA A 459 -7.61 -2.13 23.23
C ALA A 459 -7.33 -3.06 22.04
N THR A 460 -8.36 -3.57 21.36
CA THR A 460 -8.14 -4.69 20.43
C THR A 460 -7.32 -4.29 19.19
N VAL A 461 -7.59 -3.12 18.61
CA VAL A 461 -6.89 -2.63 17.40
C VAL A 461 -5.43 -2.31 17.70
N PRO A 462 -5.08 -1.49 18.71
CA PRO A 462 -3.69 -1.20 19.04
C PRO A 462 -2.88 -2.46 19.36
N ILE A 463 -3.45 -3.41 20.11
CA ILE A 463 -2.75 -4.67 20.41
C ILE A 463 -2.51 -5.46 19.11
N ALA A 464 -3.53 -5.63 18.26
CA ALA A 464 -3.39 -6.38 17.02
C ALA A 464 -2.38 -5.75 16.05
N GLU A 465 -2.45 -4.44 15.88
CA GLU A 465 -1.57 -3.71 14.97
C GLU A 465 -0.14 -3.65 15.48
N GLU A 466 0.10 -3.32 16.76
CA GLU A 466 1.47 -3.24 17.28
C GLU A 466 2.16 -4.61 17.30
N LEU A 467 1.43 -5.72 17.56
CA LEU A 467 1.99 -7.06 17.40
C LEU A 467 2.46 -7.31 15.95
N ALA A 468 1.63 -7.01 14.96
CA ALA A 468 1.97 -7.24 13.57
C ALA A 468 3.07 -6.30 13.04
N PHE A 469 3.02 -5.01 13.39
CA PHE A 469 3.94 -4.02 12.85
C PHE A 469 5.24 -3.93 13.63
N ARG A 470 5.21 -3.94 14.97
CA ARG A 470 6.38 -3.67 15.82
C ARG A 470 7.07 -4.95 16.30
N CYS A 471 6.33 -6.04 16.51
CA CYS A 471 6.94 -7.34 16.81
C CYS A 471 7.31 -8.13 15.56
N TYR A 472 6.48 -8.12 14.51
CA TYR A 472 6.75 -8.89 13.30
C TYR A 472 7.44 -8.07 12.21
N LEU A 473 6.77 -7.08 11.61
CA LEU A 473 7.25 -6.43 10.38
C LEU A 473 8.55 -5.65 10.61
N LEU A 474 8.62 -4.84 11.67
CA LEU A 474 9.82 -4.09 12.04
C LEU A 474 11.00 -5.02 12.30
N CYS A 475 10.79 -6.14 13.00
CA CYS A 475 11.85 -7.11 13.28
C CYS A 475 12.36 -7.77 11.98
N LYS A 476 11.45 -8.26 11.12
CA LYS A 476 11.82 -8.91 9.86
C LYS A 476 12.56 -7.95 8.93
N LEU A 477 12.08 -6.72 8.78
CA LEU A 477 12.74 -5.69 7.96
C LEU A 477 14.06 -5.20 8.58
N SER A 478 14.18 -5.27 9.91
CA SER A 478 15.42 -5.02 10.63
C SER A 478 16.37 -6.22 10.65
N GLY A 479 16.00 -7.35 10.03
CA GLY A 479 16.83 -8.55 9.93
C GLY A 479 17.06 -9.27 11.26
N THR A 480 16.11 -9.17 12.18
CA THR A 480 16.11 -9.85 13.48
C THR A 480 14.97 -10.85 13.58
N ALA A 481 15.08 -11.79 14.52
CA ALA A 481 13.97 -12.67 14.87
C ALA A 481 12.77 -11.86 15.39
N VAL A 482 11.56 -12.40 15.21
CA VAL A 482 10.33 -11.82 15.79
C VAL A 482 10.46 -11.85 17.30
N GLN A 483 10.19 -10.73 17.97
CA GLN A 483 10.29 -10.63 19.42
C GLN A 483 9.33 -9.59 19.98
N THR A 484 8.70 -9.91 21.11
CA THR A 484 7.76 -9.05 21.84
C THR A 484 8.45 -8.14 22.86
N SER A 485 9.67 -8.50 23.26
CA SER A 485 10.52 -7.75 24.19
C SER A 485 11.99 -7.82 23.75
N GLY A 486 12.84 -7.02 24.38
CA GLY A 486 14.27 -6.90 24.08
C GLY A 486 14.60 -5.75 23.13
N ALA A 487 15.88 -5.40 23.11
CA ALA A 487 16.42 -4.34 22.28
C ALA A 487 16.38 -4.71 20.79
N LEU A 488 16.05 -3.74 19.95
CA LEU A 488 16.06 -3.88 18.49
C LEU A 488 17.17 -3.03 17.88
N PRO A 489 17.89 -3.53 16.87
CA PRO A 489 18.87 -2.72 16.16
C PRO A 489 18.15 -1.63 15.35
N VAL A 490 18.66 -0.40 15.42
CA VAL A 490 18.12 0.71 14.64
C VAL A 490 18.50 0.52 13.18
N ARG A 491 17.55 0.07 12.36
CA ARG A 491 17.68 0.03 10.89
C ARG A 491 16.67 0.95 10.25
N LEU A 492 17.14 2.11 9.77
CA LEU A 492 16.28 3.15 9.21
C LEU A 492 15.36 2.62 8.09
N ALA A 493 15.88 1.76 7.21
CA ALA A 493 15.06 1.15 6.16
C ALA A 493 13.89 0.33 6.72
N GLY A 494 14.10 -0.41 7.82
CA GLY A 494 13.05 -1.18 8.47
C GLY A 494 12.03 -0.30 9.19
N VAL A 495 12.49 0.76 9.85
CA VAL A 495 11.62 1.76 10.49
C VAL A 495 10.73 2.45 9.46
N VAL A 496 11.32 2.99 8.38
CA VAL A 496 10.56 3.70 7.35
C VAL A 496 9.61 2.76 6.63
N ALA A 497 10.07 1.58 6.19
CA ALA A 497 9.21 0.67 5.44
C ALA A 497 8.06 0.10 6.28
N SER A 498 8.29 -0.23 7.56
CA SER A 498 7.20 -0.66 8.45
C SER A 498 6.21 0.46 8.76
N SER A 499 6.70 1.71 8.89
CA SER A 499 5.85 2.88 9.16
C SER A 499 5.00 3.27 7.95
N VAL A 500 5.58 3.24 6.74
CA VAL A 500 4.82 3.46 5.49
C VAL A 500 3.78 2.37 5.30
N ALA A 501 4.11 1.11 5.58
CA ALA A 501 3.14 0.01 5.51
C ALA A 501 2.00 0.19 6.52
N PHE A 502 2.30 0.67 7.73
CA PHE A 502 1.30 1.02 8.74
C PHE A 502 0.41 2.19 8.26
N GLY A 503 1.02 3.21 7.66
CA GLY A 503 0.29 4.32 7.06
C GLY A 503 -0.63 3.88 5.92
N ALA A 504 -0.16 3.03 5.02
CA ALA A 504 -0.94 2.52 3.89
C ALA A 504 -2.19 1.72 4.29
N LEU A 505 -2.25 1.23 5.54
CA LEU A 505 -3.44 0.56 6.08
C LEU A 505 -4.58 1.56 6.41
N HIS A 506 -4.24 2.84 6.59
CA HIS A 506 -5.16 3.88 7.02
C HIS A 506 -5.56 4.78 5.84
N ASN A 507 -6.81 5.25 5.82
CA ASN A 507 -7.28 6.23 4.83
C ASN A 507 -6.40 7.50 4.86
N ALA A 508 -6.05 7.97 6.07
CA ALA A 508 -5.12 9.07 6.27
C ALA A 508 -3.66 8.59 6.25
N TRP A 509 -3.20 8.12 5.09
CA TRP A 509 -1.92 7.42 4.96
C TRP A 509 -0.70 8.20 5.48
N LEU A 510 -0.71 9.53 5.36
CA LEU A 510 0.34 10.41 5.90
C LEU A 510 0.34 10.44 7.43
N ALA A 511 -0.83 10.65 8.04
CA ALA A 511 -0.99 10.63 9.50
C ALA A 511 -0.65 9.25 10.07
N GLY A 512 -1.12 8.19 9.40
CA GLY A 512 -0.75 6.81 9.68
C GLY A 512 0.75 6.57 9.57
N THR A 513 1.42 7.08 8.54
CA THR A 513 2.89 6.93 8.40
C THR A 513 3.63 7.63 9.54
N PHE A 514 3.18 8.82 9.93
CA PHE A 514 3.74 9.56 11.06
C PHE A 514 3.56 8.80 12.39
N ALA A 515 2.35 8.34 12.69
CA ALA A 515 2.06 7.47 13.84
C ALA A 515 2.95 6.21 13.81
N GLY A 516 3.05 5.61 12.62
CA GLY A 516 4.02 4.62 12.17
C GLY A 516 5.40 4.80 12.80
N LEU A 517 6.01 5.93 12.45
CA LEU A 517 7.36 6.33 12.84
C LEU A 517 7.48 6.56 14.35
N VAL A 518 6.49 7.22 14.96
CA VAL A 518 6.51 7.51 16.40
C VAL A 518 6.42 6.23 17.22
N PHE A 519 5.49 5.32 16.92
CA PHE A 519 5.37 4.05 17.65
C PHE A 519 6.58 3.13 17.41
N ALA A 520 7.17 3.15 16.20
CA ALA A 520 8.44 2.47 15.94
C ALA A 520 9.59 3.06 16.79
N TRP A 521 9.66 4.38 16.92
CA TRP A 521 10.63 5.05 17.79
C TRP A 521 10.43 4.69 19.27
N VAL A 522 9.19 4.68 19.76
CA VAL A 522 8.85 4.20 21.12
C VAL A 522 9.31 2.76 21.31
N ARG A 523 9.03 1.87 20.34
CA ARG A 523 9.48 0.46 20.39
C ARG A 523 11.01 0.31 20.38
N LEU A 524 11.75 1.21 19.74
CA LEU A 524 13.22 1.19 19.73
C LEU A 524 13.82 1.74 21.03
N ARG A 525 13.15 2.68 21.69
CA ARG A 525 13.53 3.25 23.00
C ARG A 525 13.17 2.33 24.17
N SER A 526 12.14 1.51 24.00
CA SER A 526 11.66 0.53 24.97
C SER A 526 12.19 -0.87 24.69
N ASN A 527 12.29 -1.69 25.72
CA ASN A 527 12.60 -3.12 25.59
C ASN A 527 11.31 -3.97 25.60
N HIS A 528 10.14 -3.36 25.38
CA HIS A 528 8.85 -4.04 25.48
C HIS A 528 7.87 -3.44 24.48
N ILE A 529 7.06 -4.29 23.83
CA ILE A 529 5.96 -3.86 22.96
C ILE A 529 4.88 -3.02 23.67
N GLY A 530 4.81 -3.09 25.01
CA GLY A 530 3.74 -2.50 25.80
C GLY A 530 3.72 -0.98 25.69
N ASP A 531 4.88 -0.33 25.56
CA ASP A 531 4.96 1.12 25.40
C ASP A 531 4.43 1.58 24.04
N ALA A 532 4.65 0.79 22.98
CA ALA A 532 4.08 1.08 21.66
C ALA A 532 2.56 0.86 21.66
N ILE A 533 2.09 -0.23 22.29
CA ILE A 533 0.65 -0.48 22.48
C ILE A 533 0.02 0.65 23.29
N LEU A 534 0.65 1.08 24.39
CA LEU A 534 0.13 2.14 25.24
C LEU A 534 0.12 3.50 24.54
N ALA A 535 1.16 3.82 23.76
CA ALA A 535 1.20 5.05 22.96
C ALA A 535 0.04 5.07 21.95
N HIS A 536 -0.16 3.97 21.23
CA HIS A 536 -1.23 3.85 20.24
C HIS A 536 -2.61 3.83 20.89
N ALA A 537 -2.82 3.05 21.94
CA ALA A 537 -4.05 3.04 22.73
C ALA A 537 -4.40 4.44 23.28
N GLY A 538 -3.40 5.15 23.80
CA GLY A 538 -3.55 6.52 24.29
C GLY A 538 -3.91 7.50 23.18
N THR A 539 -3.29 7.39 22.00
CA THR A 539 -3.68 8.19 20.83
C THR A 539 -5.15 7.98 20.50
N ASN A 540 -5.59 6.73 20.39
CA ASN A 540 -6.97 6.41 20.03
C ASN A 540 -7.96 6.83 21.12
N ALA A 541 -7.59 6.75 22.39
CA ALA A 541 -8.42 7.22 23.49
C ALA A 541 -8.60 8.75 23.45
N ILE A 542 -7.55 9.51 23.15
CA ILE A 542 -7.62 10.97 22.99
C ILE A 542 -8.50 11.33 21.78
N LEU A 543 -8.26 10.70 20.62
CA LEU A 543 -9.05 10.95 19.41
C LEU A 543 -10.53 10.60 19.62
N PHE A 544 -10.82 9.50 20.33
CA PHE A 544 -12.19 9.14 20.67
C PHE A 544 -12.84 10.15 21.62
N GLY A 545 -12.10 10.63 22.63
CA GLY A 545 -12.57 11.69 23.51
C GLY A 545 -12.87 12.99 22.74
N MET A 546 -12.00 13.36 21.79
CA MET A 546 -12.22 14.52 20.91
C MET A 546 -13.45 14.33 20.02
N ALA A 547 -13.62 13.16 19.42
CA ALA A 547 -14.78 12.85 18.60
C ALA A 547 -16.08 12.93 19.40
N ALA A 548 -16.11 12.34 20.60
CA ALA A 548 -17.29 12.35 21.47
C ALA A 548 -17.62 13.74 22.03
N TYR A 549 -16.60 14.56 22.34
CA TYR A 549 -16.80 15.88 22.94
C TYR A 549 -17.12 16.97 21.90
N PHE A 550 -16.42 16.97 20.75
CA PHE A 550 -16.58 18.00 19.71
C PHE A 550 -17.48 17.56 18.55
N GLY A 551 -17.92 16.30 18.50
CA GLY A 551 -18.66 15.74 17.36
C GLY A 551 -17.79 15.48 16.12
N TYR A 552 -16.47 15.36 16.29
CA TYR A 552 -15.52 15.12 15.20
C TYR A 552 -15.39 13.62 14.87
N TRP A 553 -16.51 13.01 14.45
CA TRP A 553 -16.60 11.58 14.15
C TRP A 553 -15.67 11.09 13.03
N ASN A 554 -15.25 11.99 12.14
CA ASN A 554 -14.27 11.73 11.09
C ASN A 554 -12.88 11.33 11.62
N LEU A 555 -12.62 11.51 12.92
CA LEU A 555 -11.39 11.07 13.59
C LEU A 555 -11.38 9.57 13.94
N LEU A 556 -12.51 8.87 13.88
CA LEU A 556 -12.67 7.50 14.39
C LEU A 556 -12.48 6.37 13.39
#